data_AF-A0A3B0G3L5-F1
#
_entry.id   AF-A0A3B0G3L5-F1
#
_cell.length_a   1.000
_cell.length_b   1.000
_cell.length_c   1.000
_cell.angle_alpha   90.00
_cell.angle_beta   90.00
_cell.angle_gamma   90.00
#
_symmetry.space_group_name_H-M   'P 1'
#
loop_
_entity.id
_entity.type
_entity.pdbx_description
1 polymer ?
#
loop_
_entity_poly.entity_id
_entity_poly.type
_entity_poly.pdbx_seq_one_letter_code
_entity_poly.pdbx_strand_id
1 'polypeptide(L)'
;MVSAQDSDGREPRDWRSDAPQSPGQPAAGQPWGPPPWQQQAWGQPFRNYPGQGSPYGQQRYMAPPKPGIIPLRPLMFGEIMDGSFQTIRRNAKAMLGASLLAQSFAAILTAAVTAATATSAGSLEAWAESASPADISSFGVAFLAAILLVAVLTLFIASVLQGAMVVPVARSILNRPTSFRQMWTLARPRAGALVRLAALLMAAALLAMVLPAAVAVALIASMEGMGVLLLIPMVLGFIALYVWIYIKLMVAPAAVVIEELGALDGLRRSWQLTRANWWRILGITLVVGIMVGVVSQVVMIPVTLLPPLLAGVVSPHGGSEQAVALAVAVGIITAVLGALAGAVGYAFQTSVMALIYMDLRMRKDGLDISLLRMLESGADPDGIPGRGHAAARAGWDTGGWNQGPGPGPGPAAGAWPHGR
;
A
#
# COMPACT_ATOMS: atom_id res chain seq x y z
N MET A 1 52.93 -11.43 -58.26
CA MET A 1 54.30 -11.32 -58.79
C MET A 1 54.59 -9.84 -58.99
N VAL A 2 55.63 -9.32 -58.34
CA VAL A 2 56.52 -8.23 -58.80
C VAL A 2 55.83 -6.87 -59.03
N SER A 3 56.26 -5.71 -58.55
CA SER A 3 57.35 -5.22 -57.70
C SER A 3 57.23 -3.70 -57.73
N ALA A 4 57.56 -3.02 -56.62
CA ALA A 4 58.53 -1.91 -56.54
C ALA A 4 58.25 -0.61 -57.33
N GLN A 5 58.69 0.57 -56.93
CA GLN A 5 59.42 1.16 -55.81
C GLN A 5 59.22 2.68 -56.03
N ASP A 6 59.05 3.49 -54.99
CA ASP A 6 60.09 4.41 -54.47
C ASP A 6 60.92 5.10 -55.57
N SER A 7 61.23 6.39 -55.55
CA SER A 7 61.31 7.37 -54.47
C SER A 7 61.98 8.60 -55.10
N ASP A 8 61.65 9.80 -54.65
CA ASP A 8 62.57 10.95 -54.51
C ASP A 8 61.69 12.15 -54.09
N GLY A 9 61.96 12.93 -53.06
CA GLY A 9 63.19 13.15 -52.33
C GLY A 9 63.33 14.66 -52.09
N ARG A 10 63.63 15.02 -50.84
CA ARG A 10 64.26 16.28 -50.37
C ARG A 10 63.34 17.43 -49.89
N GLU A 11 63.28 17.53 -48.57
CA GLU A 11 63.26 18.76 -47.74
C GLU A 11 64.49 19.67 -48.02
N PRO A 12 64.66 20.95 -47.51
CA PRO A 12 64.17 21.43 -46.21
C PRO A 12 63.91 22.95 -45.96
N ARG A 13 63.31 23.20 -44.76
CA ARG A 13 63.47 24.34 -43.81
C ARG A 13 62.92 25.75 -44.10
N ASP A 14 61.85 26.06 -43.35
CA ASP A 14 61.75 27.06 -42.27
C ASP A 14 62.31 28.49 -42.49
N TRP A 15 61.42 29.50 -42.54
CA TRP A 15 61.54 30.79 -41.84
C TRP A 15 60.15 31.42 -41.59
N ARG A 16 60.06 32.13 -40.46
CA ARG A 16 58.87 32.57 -39.74
C ARG A 16 58.08 33.74 -40.36
N SER A 17 56.78 33.74 -40.04
CA SER A 17 55.84 34.85 -39.80
C SER A 17 55.63 35.91 -40.89
N ASP A 18 54.49 35.84 -41.58
CA ASP A 18 53.38 36.80 -41.40
C ASP A 18 52.25 36.48 -42.40
N ALA A 19 51.07 36.09 -41.91
CA ALA A 19 49.86 36.04 -42.73
C ALA A 19 48.60 36.34 -41.90
N PRO A 20 47.69 37.20 -42.40
CA PRO A 20 46.47 37.61 -41.71
C PRO A 20 45.28 36.65 -41.92
N GLN A 21 44.31 36.85 -41.05
CA GLN A 21 42.99 36.23 -40.87
C GLN A 21 42.21 35.82 -42.15
N SER A 22 41.54 34.65 -42.10
CA SER A 22 40.09 34.39 -42.34
C SER A 22 39.87 32.87 -42.61
N PRO A 23 38.64 32.33 -42.76
CA PRO A 23 37.82 31.79 -41.67
C PRO A 23 37.38 30.31 -41.85
N GLY A 24 37.24 29.59 -40.72
CA GLY A 24 36.23 28.55 -40.52
C GLY A 24 36.51 27.12 -41.01
N GLN A 25 36.59 26.17 -40.05
CA GLN A 25 35.93 24.85 -40.07
C GLN A 25 36.08 24.15 -38.69
N PRO A 26 35.30 23.09 -38.37
CA PRO A 26 34.45 23.02 -37.18
C PRO A 26 35.10 22.33 -35.98
N ALA A 27 34.80 22.81 -34.77
CA ALA A 27 35.17 22.11 -33.54
C ALA A 27 34.19 20.98 -33.25
N ALA A 28 34.76 19.78 -33.16
CA ALA A 28 34.14 18.50 -32.88
C ALA A 28 33.30 18.50 -31.59
N GLY A 29 32.26 17.64 -31.62
CA GLY A 29 31.22 17.52 -30.60
C GLY A 29 31.75 17.24 -29.20
N GLN A 30 31.16 17.94 -28.23
CA GLN A 30 31.32 17.65 -26.81
C GLN A 30 30.31 16.60 -26.33
N PRO A 31 30.66 15.79 -25.32
CA PRO A 31 29.84 14.66 -24.88
C PRO A 31 28.61 15.14 -24.11
N TRP A 32 27.50 14.42 -24.31
CA TRP A 32 26.26 14.58 -23.56
C TRP A 32 26.46 14.40 -22.05
N GLY A 33 26.31 15.50 -21.29
CA GLY A 33 26.16 15.48 -19.84
C GLY A 33 24.68 15.38 -19.43
N PRO A 34 24.35 14.73 -18.29
CA PRO A 34 22.97 14.61 -17.82
C PRO A 34 22.37 15.98 -17.41
N PRO A 35 21.06 16.20 -17.60
CA PRO A 35 20.45 17.52 -17.38
C PRO A 35 20.47 17.91 -15.89
N PRO A 36 20.77 19.19 -15.57
CA PRO A 36 20.86 19.63 -14.19
C PRO A 36 19.47 19.72 -13.55
N TRP A 37 19.31 19.06 -12.40
CA TRP A 37 18.15 19.18 -11.53
C TRP A 37 18.10 20.60 -10.94
N GLN A 38 17.22 21.44 -11.47
CA GLN A 38 16.93 22.75 -10.87
C GLN A 38 16.20 22.54 -9.54
N GLN A 39 16.89 22.81 -8.43
CA GLN A 39 16.28 23.03 -7.13
C GLN A 39 15.50 24.35 -7.18
N GLN A 40 14.17 24.28 -7.24
CA GLN A 40 13.32 25.47 -7.16
C GLN A 40 13.01 25.78 -5.69
N ALA A 41 13.67 26.83 -5.20
CA ALA A 41 13.45 27.44 -3.90
C ALA A 41 12.06 28.11 -3.86
N TRP A 42 11.29 27.81 -2.81
CA TRP A 42 9.98 28.41 -2.55
C TRP A 42 10.12 29.79 -1.93
N GLY A 43 9.47 30.80 -2.53
CA GLY A 43 9.25 32.11 -1.92
C GLY A 43 9.92 33.28 -2.64
N GLN A 44 9.41 33.69 -3.80
CA GLN A 44 9.68 35.01 -4.38
C GLN A 44 8.36 35.58 -4.93
N PRO A 45 7.99 36.83 -4.59
CA PRO A 45 6.80 37.48 -5.15
C PRO A 45 7.03 37.76 -6.64
N PHE A 46 6.09 37.34 -7.48
CA PHE A 46 6.17 37.48 -8.94
C PHE A 46 6.24 38.95 -9.34
N ARG A 47 7.42 39.37 -9.80
CA ARG A 47 7.62 40.65 -10.48
C ARG A 47 7.21 40.46 -11.93
N ASN A 48 6.10 41.10 -12.31
CA ASN A 48 5.49 40.98 -13.63
C ASN A 48 6.33 41.77 -14.65
N TYR A 49 7.04 41.08 -15.54
CA TYR A 49 7.75 41.70 -16.67
C TYR A 49 6.82 41.62 -17.88
N PRO A 50 6.48 42.73 -18.56
CA PRO A 50 5.71 42.67 -19.81
C PRO A 50 6.65 42.22 -20.93
N GLY A 51 6.74 40.92 -21.14
CA GLY A 51 7.59 40.30 -22.16
C GLY A 51 6.77 39.76 -23.34
N GLN A 52 7.02 40.34 -24.52
CA GLN A 52 6.74 39.88 -25.88
C GLN A 52 5.97 38.55 -26.03
N GLY A 53 4.77 38.61 -26.61
CA GLY A 53 3.98 37.44 -26.97
C GLY A 53 4.69 36.56 -27.99
N SER A 54 4.92 35.30 -27.63
CA SER A 54 5.35 34.26 -28.59
C SER A 54 4.19 33.91 -29.53
N PRO A 55 4.38 33.89 -30.87
CA PRO A 55 3.28 33.72 -31.84
C PRO A 55 2.66 32.33 -31.94
N TYR A 56 3.20 31.34 -31.22
CA TYR A 56 2.67 29.98 -31.17
C TYR A 56 2.41 29.63 -29.70
N GLY A 57 1.14 29.75 -29.30
CA GLY A 57 0.66 29.47 -27.96
C GLY A 57 0.79 27.99 -27.63
N GLN A 58 1.99 27.54 -27.30
CA GLN A 58 2.15 26.29 -26.57
C GLN A 58 1.55 26.49 -25.19
N GLN A 59 0.46 25.76 -24.90
CA GLN A 59 -0.14 25.71 -23.58
C GLN A 59 0.96 25.36 -22.58
N ARG A 60 1.40 26.33 -21.79
CA ARG A 60 2.37 26.10 -20.71
C ARG A 60 1.76 25.06 -19.78
N TYR A 61 2.34 23.86 -19.74
CA TYR A 61 1.94 22.82 -18.81
C TYR A 61 2.06 23.36 -17.39
N MET A 62 0.92 23.55 -16.73
CA MET A 62 0.87 23.98 -15.34
C MET A 62 0.79 22.73 -14.47
N ALA A 63 1.79 22.50 -13.62
CA ALA A 63 1.83 21.32 -12.76
C ALA A 63 0.60 21.33 -11.83
N PRO A 64 -0.13 20.21 -11.71
CA PRO A 64 -1.28 20.12 -10.80
C PRO A 64 -0.88 20.47 -9.37
N PRO A 65 -1.74 21.16 -8.59
CA PRO A 65 -1.46 21.47 -7.20
C PRO A 65 -1.13 20.21 -6.40
N LYS A 66 0.00 20.24 -5.67
CA LYS A 66 0.44 19.21 -4.72
C LYS A 66 0.48 19.83 -3.31
N PRO A 67 -0.70 20.09 -2.69
CA PRO A 67 -0.74 20.71 -1.36
C PRO A 67 -0.10 19.81 -0.29
N GLY A 68 -0.27 18.49 -0.41
CA GLY A 68 0.25 17.49 0.52
C GLY A 68 1.18 16.47 -0.13
N ILE A 69 0.88 15.19 0.08
CA ILE A 69 1.74 14.07 -0.33
C ILE A 69 1.69 13.74 -1.83
N ILE A 70 0.59 14.06 -2.52
CA ILE A 70 0.32 13.67 -3.92
C ILE A 70 -0.31 14.85 -4.68
N PRO A 71 -0.14 14.91 -6.02
CA PRO A 71 -0.87 15.89 -6.82
C PRO A 71 -2.36 15.56 -6.86
N LEU A 72 -3.21 16.59 -6.98
CA LEU A 72 -4.66 16.45 -7.10
C LEU A 72 -5.05 16.13 -8.54
N ARG A 73 -4.70 14.93 -8.97
CA ARG A 73 -5.06 14.33 -10.27
C ARG A 73 -4.96 12.79 -10.18
N PRO A 74 -5.49 12.04 -11.16
CA PRO A 74 -5.19 10.63 -11.30
C PRO A 74 -3.68 10.33 -11.17
N LEU A 75 -3.33 9.39 -10.30
CA LEU A 75 -1.97 9.13 -9.87
C LEU A 75 -1.23 8.20 -10.81
N MET A 76 0.07 8.41 -10.91
CA MET A 76 1.04 7.49 -11.52
C MET A 76 1.58 6.51 -10.47
N PHE A 77 2.14 5.38 -10.91
CA PHE A 77 2.72 4.38 -10.01
C PHE A 77 3.76 4.98 -9.04
N GLY A 78 4.70 5.78 -9.54
CA GLY A 78 5.72 6.43 -8.71
C GLY A 78 5.14 7.39 -7.68
N GLU A 79 4.04 8.08 -8.01
CA GLU A 79 3.34 8.99 -7.09
C GLU A 79 2.61 8.23 -5.97
N ILE A 80 2.09 7.02 -6.26
CA ILE A 80 1.51 6.14 -5.24
C ILE A 80 2.62 5.65 -4.28
N MET A 81 3.79 5.26 -4.81
CA MET A 81 4.92 4.83 -3.98
C MET A 81 5.47 5.97 -3.12
N ASP A 82 5.80 7.11 -3.72
CA ASP A 82 6.27 8.30 -3.00
C ASP A 82 5.23 8.78 -1.98
N GLY A 83 3.96 8.86 -2.38
CA GLY A 83 2.86 9.24 -1.49
C GLY A 83 2.72 8.31 -0.29
N SER A 84 2.92 7.00 -0.46
CA SER A 84 2.83 6.03 0.64
C SER A 84 3.96 6.21 1.67
N PHE A 85 5.21 6.37 1.23
CA PHE A 85 6.33 6.68 2.13
C PHE A 85 6.14 8.02 2.84
N GLN A 86 5.71 9.06 2.13
CA GLN A 86 5.44 10.37 2.74
C GLN A 86 4.29 10.31 3.75
N THR A 87 3.27 9.48 3.51
CA THR A 87 2.17 9.29 4.46
C THR A 87 2.68 8.71 5.77
N ILE A 88 3.50 7.65 5.70
CA ILE A 88 4.10 7.02 6.88
C ILE A 88 4.97 8.02 7.61
N ARG A 89 5.84 8.76 6.90
CA ARG A 89 6.75 9.73 7.52
C ARG A 89 5.99 10.86 8.21
N ARG A 90 4.95 11.41 7.57
CA ARG A 90 4.15 12.52 8.14
C ARG A 90 3.25 12.07 9.30
N ASN A 91 2.81 10.80 9.32
CA ASN A 91 1.86 10.28 10.31
C ASN A 91 2.39 9.03 11.01
N ALA A 92 3.70 9.00 11.32
CA ALA A 92 4.39 7.80 11.81
C ALA A 92 3.70 7.18 13.04
N LYS A 93 3.26 8.02 13.98
CA LYS A 93 2.54 7.57 15.19
C LYS A 93 1.22 6.87 14.87
N ALA A 94 0.47 7.36 13.88
CA ALA A 94 -0.79 6.75 13.48
C ALA A 94 -0.56 5.45 12.68
N MET A 95 0.30 5.52 11.66
CA MET A 95 0.56 4.42 10.74
C MET A 95 1.35 3.28 11.40
N LEU A 96 2.52 3.57 11.96
CA LEU A 96 3.35 2.56 12.62
C LEU A 96 2.74 2.10 13.94
N GLY A 97 2.06 2.98 14.68
CA GLY A 97 1.36 2.60 15.91
C GLY A 97 0.24 1.60 15.65
N ALA A 98 -0.64 1.87 14.68
CA ALA A 98 -1.70 0.94 14.29
C ALA A 98 -1.14 -0.35 13.69
N SER A 99 -0.09 -0.24 12.87
CA SER A 99 0.53 -1.42 12.27
C SER A 99 1.23 -2.29 13.31
N LEU A 100 1.91 -1.68 14.28
CA LEU A 100 2.52 -2.41 15.39
C LEU A 100 1.44 -3.07 16.25
N LEU A 101 0.30 -2.43 16.49
CA LEU A 101 -0.81 -3.08 17.19
C LEU A 101 -1.32 -4.32 16.44
N ALA A 102 -1.46 -4.25 15.11
CA ALA A 102 -1.83 -5.41 14.29
C ALA A 102 -0.80 -6.54 14.40
N GLN A 103 0.49 -6.20 14.29
CA GLN A 103 1.57 -7.18 14.25
C GLN A 103 1.94 -7.73 15.63
N SER A 104 1.83 -6.93 16.70
CA SER A 104 2.10 -7.37 18.07
C SER A 104 1.13 -8.46 18.50
N PHE A 105 -0.13 -8.41 18.06
CA PHE A 105 -1.07 -9.50 18.33
C PHE A 105 -0.58 -10.83 17.73
N ALA A 106 -0.18 -10.81 16.46
CA ALA A 106 0.40 -11.98 15.80
C ALA A 106 1.69 -12.46 16.49
N ALA A 107 2.55 -11.52 16.90
CA ALA A 107 3.84 -11.82 17.50
C ALA A 107 3.72 -12.38 18.92
N ILE A 108 2.86 -11.81 19.76
CA ILE A 108 2.56 -12.34 21.11
C ILE A 108 2.03 -13.77 21.00
N LEU A 109 1.15 -14.01 20.04
CA LEU A 109 0.53 -15.30 19.85
C LEU A 109 1.52 -16.34 19.31
N THR A 110 2.35 -15.94 18.35
CA THR A 110 3.46 -16.77 17.87
C THR A 110 4.43 -17.08 19.01
N ALA A 111 4.78 -16.10 19.84
CA ALA A 111 5.64 -16.32 21.00
C ALA A 111 5.01 -17.28 22.02
N ALA A 112 3.70 -17.16 22.26
CA ALA A 112 2.98 -18.06 23.16
C ALA A 112 2.95 -19.50 22.63
N VAL A 113 2.71 -19.71 21.33
CA VAL A 113 2.76 -21.03 20.68
C VAL A 113 4.18 -21.60 20.75
N THR A 114 5.20 -20.80 20.45
CA THR A 114 6.61 -21.21 20.55
C THR A 114 6.99 -21.59 21.97
N ALA A 115 6.61 -20.78 22.97
CA ALA A 115 6.88 -21.07 24.37
C ALA A 115 6.18 -22.36 24.83
N ALA A 116 4.89 -22.52 24.51
CA ALA A 116 4.13 -23.72 24.83
C ALA A 116 4.74 -24.97 24.19
N THR A 117 5.20 -24.87 22.94
CA THR A 117 5.87 -25.98 22.24
C THR A 117 7.22 -26.31 22.89
N ALA A 118 8.02 -25.29 23.22
CA ALA A 118 9.33 -25.46 23.84
C ALA A 118 9.24 -26.07 25.24
N THR A 119 8.26 -25.68 26.06
CA THR A 119 8.09 -26.23 27.42
C THR A 119 7.40 -27.60 27.44
N SER A 120 6.67 -27.94 26.38
CA SER A 120 5.93 -29.22 26.28
C SER A 120 6.66 -30.28 25.48
N ALA A 121 7.88 -30.01 24.96
CA ALA A 121 8.56 -30.94 24.06
C ALA A 121 8.77 -32.34 24.66
N GLY A 122 9.29 -32.42 25.89
CA GLY A 122 9.52 -33.71 26.57
C GLY A 122 8.24 -34.43 27.00
N SER A 123 7.19 -33.68 27.36
CA SER A 123 5.89 -34.29 27.69
C SER A 123 5.13 -34.75 26.45
N LEU A 124 5.28 -34.05 25.32
CA LEU A 124 4.72 -34.43 24.02
C LEU A 124 5.38 -35.69 23.49
N GLU A 125 6.70 -35.84 23.64
CA GLU A 125 7.43 -37.04 23.22
C GLU A 125 6.98 -38.28 24.02
N ALA A 126 6.96 -38.16 25.35
CA ALA A 126 6.48 -39.24 26.23
C ALA A 126 5.00 -39.60 26.01
N TRP A 127 4.16 -38.60 25.73
CA TRP A 127 2.76 -38.84 25.34
C TRP A 127 2.68 -39.55 23.98
N ALA A 128 3.47 -39.11 22.99
CA ALA A 128 3.44 -39.65 21.63
C ALA A 128 3.86 -41.14 21.57
N GLU A 129 4.78 -41.58 22.43
CA GLU A 129 5.19 -42.99 22.54
C GLU A 129 4.05 -43.92 22.97
N SER A 130 3.08 -43.42 23.74
CA SER A 130 1.95 -44.20 24.27
C SER A 130 0.60 -43.86 23.62
N ALA A 131 0.58 -42.87 22.72
CA ALA A 131 -0.62 -42.40 22.06
C ALA A 131 -1.13 -43.40 21.01
N SER A 132 -2.44 -43.64 20.99
CA SER A 132 -3.06 -44.41 19.91
C SER A 132 -3.09 -43.58 18.60
N PRO A 133 -3.24 -44.22 17.41
CA PRO A 133 -3.44 -43.49 16.16
C PRO A 133 -4.62 -42.49 16.21
N ALA A 134 -5.67 -42.81 16.97
CA ALA A 134 -6.82 -41.94 17.17
C ALA A 134 -6.46 -40.69 18.00
N ASP A 135 -5.64 -40.83 19.05
CA ASP A 135 -5.18 -39.72 19.88
C ASP A 135 -4.31 -38.75 19.08
N ILE A 136 -3.40 -39.29 18.27
CA ILE A 136 -2.54 -38.50 17.37
C ILE A 136 -3.38 -37.69 16.37
N SER A 137 -4.38 -38.32 15.75
CA SER A 137 -5.26 -37.64 14.80
C SER A 137 -6.08 -36.53 15.46
N SER A 138 -6.60 -36.77 16.66
CA SER A 138 -7.39 -35.80 17.43
C SER A 138 -6.54 -34.60 17.87
N PHE A 139 -5.33 -34.86 18.34
CA PHE A 139 -4.35 -33.81 18.66
C PHE A 139 -4.01 -32.97 17.42
N GLY A 140 -3.75 -33.62 16.28
CA GLY A 140 -3.46 -32.92 15.02
C GLY A 140 -4.60 -31.99 14.59
N VAL A 141 -5.85 -32.45 14.66
CA VAL A 141 -7.03 -31.63 14.35
C VAL A 141 -7.16 -30.45 15.33
N ALA A 142 -6.99 -30.69 16.63
CA ALA A 142 -7.06 -29.64 17.65
C ALA A 142 -5.95 -28.58 17.45
N PHE A 143 -4.73 -29.02 17.14
CA PHE A 143 -3.60 -28.15 16.88
C PHE A 143 -3.80 -27.29 15.62
N LEU A 144 -4.28 -27.90 14.53
CA LEU A 144 -4.63 -27.17 13.31
C LEU A 144 -5.78 -26.18 13.53
N ALA A 145 -6.80 -26.57 14.30
CA ALA A 145 -7.90 -25.67 14.67
C ALA A 145 -7.41 -24.48 15.49
N ALA A 146 -6.48 -24.70 16.43
CA ALA A 146 -5.85 -23.63 17.19
C ALA A 146 -5.05 -22.68 16.28
N ILE A 147 -4.19 -23.20 15.40
CA ILE A 147 -3.44 -22.38 14.42
C ILE A 147 -4.40 -21.58 13.53
N LEU A 148 -5.47 -22.21 13.04
CA LEU A 148 -6.44 -21.55 12.19
C LEU A 148 -7.16 -20.43 12.94
N LEU A 149 -7.60 -20.66 14.19
CA LEU A 149 -8.21 -19.65 15.04
C LEU A 149 -7.29 -18.44 15.23
N VAL A 150 -6.01 -18.71 15.51
CA VAL A 150 -4.96 -17.71 15.66
C VAL A 150 -4.78 -16.87 14.38
N ALA A 151 -4.68 -17.52 13.23
CA ALA A 151 -4.55 -16.86 11.94
C ALA A 151 -5.78 -16.00 11.61
N VAL A 152 -6.98 -16.53 11.86
CA VAL A 152 -8.25 -15.83 11.67
C VAL A 152 -8.33 -14.58 12.53
N LEU A 153 -8.02 -14.65 13.83
CA LEU A 153 -8.05 -13.49 14.71
C LEU A 153 -7.05 -12.42 14.27
N THR A 154 -5.85 -12.82 13.88
CA THR A 154 -4.80 -11.91 13.40
C THR A 154 -5.23 -11.18 12.13
N LEU A 155 -5.70 -11.93 11.13
CA LEU A 155 -6.18 -11.37 9.86
C LEU A 155 -7.41 -10.48 10.06
N PHE A 156 -8.29 -10.83 11.01
CA PHE A 156 -9.46 -10.04 11.35
C PHE A 156 -9.06 -8.67 11.93
N ILE A 157 -8.17 -8.65 12.92
CA ILE A 157 -7.68 -7.42 13.55
C ILE A 157 -6.95 -6.55 12.51
N ALA A 158 -6.10 -7.16 11.68
CA ALA A 158 -5.43 -6.47 10.59
C ALA A 158 -6.47 -5.82 9.65
N SER A 159 -7.46 -6.57 9.16
CA SER A 159 -8.49 -6.05 8.26
C SER A 159 -9.24 -4.83 8.83
N VAL A 160 -9.55 -4.82 10.13
CA VAL A 160 -10.17 -3.67 10.79
C VAL A 160 -9.22 -2.46 10.85
N LEU A 161 -7.97 -2.68 11.27
CA LEU A 161 -6.95 -1.63 11.35
C LEU A 161 -6.57 -1.06 9.98
N GLN A 162 -6.62 -1.87 8.92
CA GLN A 162 -6.43 -1.43 7.53
C GLN A 162 -7.43 -0.34 7.17
N GLY A 163 -8.70 -0.50 7.55
CA GLY A 163 -9.72 0.52 7.34
C GLY A 163 -9.44 1.82 8.10
N ALA A 164 -9.06 1.72 9.39
CA ALA A 164 -8.74 2.89 10.20
C ALA A 164 -7.54 3.70 9.63
N MET A 165 -6.52 3.01 9.11
CA MET A 165 -5.34 3.63 8.51
C MET A 165 -5.60 4.37 7.19
N VAL A 166 -6.78 4.25 6.61
CA VAL A 166 -7.19 5.06 5.46
C VAL A 166 -7.31 6.55 5.84
N VAL A 167 -7.69 6.84 7.09
CA VAL A 167 -7.88 8.21 7.60
C VAL A 167 -6.61 9.07 7.47
N PRO A 168 -5.44 8.69 8.04
CA PRO A 168 -4.22 9.47 7.91
C PRO A 168 -3.76 9.62 6.46
N VAL A 169 -4.02 8.64 5.59
CA VAL A 169 -3.71 8.73 4.15
C VAL A 169 -4.56 9.83 3.50
N ALA A 170 -5.89 9.80 3.67
CA ALA A 170 -6.80 10.79 3.10
C ALA A 170 -6.49 12.20 3.58
N ARG A 171 -6.22 12.37 4.88
CA ARG A 171 -5.85 13.65 5.48
C ARG A 171 -4.51 14.20 4.95
N SER A 172 -3.55 13.31 4.69
CA SER A 172 -2.23 13.70 4.16
C SER A 172 -2.28 14.27 2.75
N ILE A 173 -3.30 13.94 1.96
CA ILE A 173 -3.48 14.48 0.60
C ILE A 173 -3.64 16.00 0.63
N LEU A 174 -4.35 16.52 1.63
CA LEU A 174 -4.49 17.96 1.88
C LEU A 174 -3.50 18.49 2.93
N ASN A 175 -2.37 17.79 3.13
CA ASN A 175 -1.32 18.16 4.08
C ASN A 175 -1.78 18.29 5.55
N ARG A 176 -2.82 17.54 5.93
CA ARG A 176 -3.35 17.54 7.30
C ARG A 176 -2.68 16.44 8.12
N PRO A 177 -1.93 16.76 9.19
CA PRO A 177 -1.35 15.75 10.07
C PRO A 177 -2.45 15.00 10.82
N THR A 178 -2.16 13.75 11.17
CA THR A 178 -3.09 12.86 11.87
C THR A 178 -2.35 12.12 12.97
N SER A 179 -2.78 12.34 14.21
CA SER A 179 -2.29 11.57 15.37
C SER A 179 -2.99 10.22 15.47
N PHE A 180 -2.42 9.28 16.23
CA PHE A 180 -3.05 7.98 16.49
C PHE A 180 -4.45 8.13 17.12
N ARG A 181 -4.59 9.03 18.11
CA ARG A 181 -5.89 9.33 18.74
C ARG A 181 -6.88 9.88 17.72
N GLN A 182 -6.45 10.81 16.87
CA GLN A 182 -7.32 11.42 15.86
C GLN A 182 -7.78 10.44 14.79
N MET A 183 -6.87 9.55 14.34
CA MET A 183 -7.22 8.45 13.45
C MET A 183 -8.33 7.58 14.07
N TRP A 184 -8.19 7.21 15.34
CA TRP A 184 -9.20 6.40 16.02
C TRP A 184 -10.53 7.14 16.19
N THR A 185 -10.51 8.42 16.58
CA THR A 185 -11.75 9.21 16.74
C THR A 185 -12.51 9.35 15.42
N LEU A 186 -11.79 9.51 14.30
CA LEU A 186 -12.39 9.62 12.98
C LEU A 186 -12.88 8.27 12.42
N ALA A 187 -12.20 7.17 12.76
CA ALA A 187 -12.57 5.82 12.33
C ALA A 187 -13.67 5.17 13.20
N ARG A 188 -13.75 5.50 14.49
CA ARG A 188 -14.66 4.88 15.48
C ARG A 188 -16.14 4.84 15.05
N PRO A 189 -16.75 5.89 14.46
CA PRO A 189 -18.13 5.82 14.01
C PRO A 189 -18.40 4.71 12.99
N ARG A 190 -17.36 4.29 12.26
CA ARG A 190 -17.42 3.22 11.25
C ARG A 190 -16.83 1.89 11.73
N ALA A 191 -16.42 1.78 13.00
CA ALA A 191 -15.86 0.54 13.56
C ALA A 191 -16.82 -0.65 13.40
N GLY A 192 -18.12 -0.47 13.64
CA GLY A 192 -19.11 -1.54 13.43
C GLY A 192 -19.30 -1.93 11.96
N ALA A 193 -19.09 -1.01 11.02
CA ALA A 193 -19.10 -1.34 9.59
C ALA A 193 -17.82 -2.06 9.16
N LEU A 194 -16.66 -1.64 9.70
CA LEU A 194 -15.37 -2.31 9.48
C LEU A 194 -15.34 -3.72 10.06
N VAL A 195 -15.88 -3.92 11.27
CA VAL A 195 -16.01 -5.25 11.89
C VAL A 195 -16.88 -6.17 11.04
N ARG A 196 -18.03 -5.69 10.54
CA ARG A 196 -18.88 -6.46 9.63
C ARG A 196 -18.18 -6.74 8.30
N LEU A 197 -17.47 -5.76 7.74
CA LEU A 197 -16.68 -5.95 6.51
C LEU A 197 -15.58 -6.99 6.73
N ALA A 198 -14.83 -6.90 7.82
CA ALA A 198 -13.78 -7.84 8.17
C ALA A 198 -14.36 -9.26 8.37
N ALA A 199 -15.52 -9.39 9.02
CA ALA A 199 -16.20 -10.67 9.18
C ALA A 199 -16.62 -11.27 7.82
N LEU A 200 -17.16 -10.45 6.92
CA LEU A 200 -17.56 -10.90 5.57
C LEU A 200 -16.34 -11.31 4.73
N LEU A 201 -15.28 -10.50 4.73
CA LEU A 201 -14.03 -10.82 4.03
C LEU A 201 -13.37 -12.07 4.62
N MET A 202 -13.42 -12.25 5.94
CA MET A 202 -12.93 -13.44 6.62
C MET A 202 -13.73 -14.68 6.25
N ALA A 203 -15.06 -14.60 6.30
CA ALA A 203 -15.91 -15.72 5.90
C ALA A 203 -15.66 -16.10 4.44
N ALA A 204 -15.52 -15.12 3.55
CA ALA A 204 -15.16 -15.37 2.15
C ALA A 204 -13.77 -16.00 2.00
N ALA A 205 -12.77 -15.55 2.76
CA ALA A 205 -11.42 -16.11 2.73
C ALA A 205 -11.38 -17.55 3.26
N LEU A 206 -12.11 -17.84 4.35
CA LEU A 206 -12.25 -19.19 4.91
C LEU A 206 -12.96 -20.12 3.92
N LEU A 207 -14.06 -19.67 3.31
CA LEU A 207 -14.73 -20.43 2.25
C LEU A 207 -13.80 -20.68 1.06
N ALA A 208 -13.02 -19.67 0.65
CA ALA A 208 -12.05 -19.79 -0.43
C ALA A 208 -10.88 -20.73 -0.08
N MET A 209 -10.66 -21.08 1.19
CA MET A 209 -9.66 -22.06 1.63
C MET A 209 -10.27 -23.46 1.81
N VAL A 210 -11.43 -23.55 2.46
CA VAL A 210 -12.09 -24.83 2.80
C VAL A 210 -12.70 -25.48 1.56
N LEU A 211 -13.34 -24.72 0.68
CA LEU A 211 -14.01 -25.28 -0.50
C LEU A 211 -13.03 -25.98 -1.46
N PRO A 212 -11.88 -25.37 -1.85
CA PRO A 212 -10.90 -26.08 -2.66
C PRO A 212 -10.32 -27.32 -1.99
N ALA A 213 -10.06 -27.25 -0.68
CA ALA A 213 -9.53 -28.37 0.08
C ALA A 213 -10.53 -29.55 0.12
N ALA A 214 -11.81 -29.26 0.37
CA ALA A 214 -12.87 -30.26 0.36
C ALA A 214 -13.02 -30.91 -1.03
N VAL A 215 -13.01 -30.10 -2.10
CA VAL A 215 -13.05 -30.59 -3.49
C VAL A 215 -11.82 -31.44 -3.81
N ALA A 216 -10.63 -31.00 -3.40
CA ALA A 216 -9.38 -31.75 -3.59
C ALA A 216 -9.46 -33.14 -2.95
N VAL A 217 -9.88 -33.22 -1.68
CA VAL A 217 -10.04 -34.47 -0.94
C VAL A 217 -11.06 -35.39 -1.62
N ALA A 218 -12.20 -34.83 -2.04
CA ALA A 218 -13.24 -35.59 -2.74
C ALA A 218 -12.75 -36.16 -4.09
N LEU A 219 -11.97 -35.39 -4.86
CA LEU A 219 -11.38 -35.85 -6.13
C LEU A 219 -10.36 -36.97 -5.93
N ILE A 220 -9.49 -36.84 -4.92
CA ILE A 220 -8.49 -37.87 -4.58
C ILE A 220 -9.19 -39.16 -4.17
N ALA A 221 -10.26 -39.07 -3.37
CA ALA A 221 -11.00 -40.23 -2.88
C ALA A 221 -11.84 -40.94 -3.94
N SER A 222 -12.22 -40.26 -5.03
CA SER A 222 -13.17 -40.79 -6.03
C SER A 222 -12.55 -41.28 -7.33
N MET A 223 -11.32 -40.86 -7.67
CA MET A 223 -10.77 -41.05 -9.01
C MET A 223 -9.38 -41.71 -9.03
N GLU A 224 -9.19 -42.82 -8.33
CA GLU A 224 -7.97 -43.67 -8.28
C GLU A 224 -6.79 -43.17 -9.15
N GLY A 225 -5.88 -42.39 -8.56
CA GLY A 225 -4.67 -41.83 -9.22
C GLY A 225 -4.93 -40.66 -10.21
N MET A 226 -5.97 -40.73 -11.04
CA MET A 226 -6.38 -39.66 -11.98
C MET A 226 -6.78 -38.36 -11.26
N GLY A 227 -7.31 -38.45 -10.04
CA GLY A 227 -7.65 -37.28 -9.22
C GLY A 227 -6.47 -36.34 -9.00
N VAL A 228 -5.24 -36.87 -8.92
CA VAL A 228 -4.01 -36.07 -8.72
C VAL A 228 -3.69 -35.20 -9.94
N LEU A 229 -3.96 -35.70 -11.16
CA LEU A 229 -3.72 -34.94 -12.39
C LEU A 229 -4.63 -33.70 -12.50
N LEU A 230 -5.84 -33.77 -11.94
CA LEU A 230 -6.79 -32.66 -11.94
C LEU A 230 -6.49 -31.62 -10.84
N LEU A 231 -5.67 -31.93 -9.84
CA LEU A 231 -5.34 -31.00 -8.76
C LEU A 231 -4.58 -29.77 -9.26
N ILE A 232 -3.63 -29.95 -10.18
CA ILE A 232 -2.79 -28.84 -10.67
C ILE A 232 -3.64 -27.73 -11.34
N PRO A 233 -4.45 -28.00 -12.38
CA PRO A 233 -5.27 -26.96 -13.00
C PRO A 233 -6.34 -26.43 -12.04
N MET A 234 -6.86 -27.26 -11.13
CA MET A 234 -7.82 -26.83 -10.11
C MET A 234 -7.20 -25.81 -9.14
N VAL A 235 -6.02 -26.10 -8.59
CA VAL A 235 -5.30 -25.20 -7.68
C VAL A 235 -4.96 -23.89 -8.38
N LEU A 236 -4.48 -23.94 -9.62
CA LEU A 236 -4.21 -22.74 -10.42
C LEU A 236 -5.50 -21.91 -10.66
N GLY A 237 -6.62 -22.57 -10.97
CA GLY A 237 -7.92 -21.94 -11.13
C GLY A 237 -8.39 -21.25 -9.85
N PHE A 238 -8.23 -21.89 -8.68
CA PHE A 238 -8.57 -21.30 -7.39
C PHE A 238 -7.65 -20.13 -7.02
N ILE A 239 -6.34 -20.23 -7.28
CA ILE A 239 -5.40 -19.11 -7.08
C ILE A 239 -5.81 -17.93 -7.96
N ALA A 240 -6.11 -18.16 -9.24
CA ALA A 240 -6.55 -17.12 -10.15
C ALA A 240 -7.87 -16.46 -9.68
N LEU A 241 -8.84 -17.26 -9.23
CA LEU A 241 -10.09 -16.76 -8.66
C LEU A 241 -9.85 -15.94 -7.38
N TYR A 242 -9.00 -16.43 -6.47
CA TYR A 242 -8.65 -15.75 -5.23
C TYR A 242 -8.02 -14.38 -5.52
N VAL A 243 -7.00 -14.33 -6.38
CA VAL A 243 -6.33 -13.09 -6.79
C VAL A 243 -7.33 -12.14 -7.44
N TRP A 244 -8.20 -12.65 -8.31
CA TRP A 244 -9.21 -11.83 -8.96
C TRP A 244 -10.18 -11.20 -7.95
N ILE A 245 -10.74 -11.97 -7.01
CA ILE A 245 -11.63 -11.49 -5.95
C ILE A 245 -10.90 -10.51 -5.02
N TYR A 246 -9.67 -10.85 -4.62
CA TYR A 246 -8.86 -10.01 -3.74
C TYR A 246 -8.71 -8.60 -4.32
N ILE A 247 -8.26 -8.48 -5.57
CA ILE A 247 -8.10 -7.19 -6.25
C ILE A 247 -9.44 -6.44 -6.36
N LYS A 248 -10.55 -7.16 -6.56
CA LYS A 248 -11.89 -6.55 -6.64
C LYS A 248 -12.36 -5.93 -5.34
N LEU A 249 -11.96 -6.51 -4.20
CA LEU A 249 -12.47 -6.15 -2.88
C LEU A 249 -11.46 -5.35 -2.05
N MET A 250 -10.21 -5.26 -2.48
CA MET A 250 -9.09 -4.65 -1.77
C MET A 250 -9.32 -3.22 -1.26
N VAL A 251 -10.08 -2.40 -2.00
CA VAL A 251 -10.36 -1.01 -1.64
C VAL A 251 -11.66 -0.82 -0.84
N ALA A 252 -12.35 -1.90 -0.48
CA ALA A 252 -13.58 -1.85 0.30
C ALA A 252 -13.42 -1.20 1.68
N PRO A 253 -12.33 -1.43 2.45
CA PRO A 253 -12.14 -0.74 3.73
C PRO A 253 -12.08 0.77 3.57
N ALA A 254 -11.44 1.26 2.50
CA ALA A 254 -11.36 2.68 2.20
C ALA A 254 -12.71 3.29 1.80
N ALA A 255 -13.52 2.55 1.02
CA ALA A 255 -14.89 2.94 0.69
C ALA A 255 -15.77 3.05 1.95
N VAL A 256 -15.72 2.05 2.85
CA VAL A 256 -16.51 2.07 4.10
C VAL A 256 -16.17 3.28 4.98
N VAL A 257 -14.88 3.65 5.07
CA VAL A 257 -14.42 4.72 5.97
C VAL A 257 -14.61 6.11 5.36
N ILE A 258 -14.23 6.30 4.09
CA ILE A 258 -14.27 7.63 3.44
C ILE A 258 -15.67 7.95 2.91
N GLU A 259 -16.32 7.00 2.24
CA GLU A 259 -17.69 7.19 1.70
C GLU A 259 -18.77 6.86 2.73
N GLU A 260 -18.40 6.47 3.95
CA GLU A 260 -19.33 6.25 5.06
C GLU A 260 -20.38 5.16 4.81
N LEU A 261 -20.02 4.19 3.97
CA LEU A 261 -20.90 3.11 3.52
C LEU A 261 -21.04 1.98 4.56
N GLY A 262 -22.12 1.20 4.43
CA GLY A 262 -22.23 -0.10 5.09
C GLY A 262 -21.26 -1.13 4.49
N ALA A 263 -21.09 -2.28 5.14
CA ALA A 263 -20.14 -3.30 4.70
C ALA A 263 -20.44 -3.83 3.28
N LEU A 264 -21.69 -4.18 2.99
CA LEU A 264 -22.10 -4.68 1.67
C LEU A 264 -21.99 -3.61 0.58
N ASP A 265 -22.40 -2.38 0.88
CA ASP A 265 -22.30 -1.28 -0.07
C ASP A 265 -20.84 -0.89 -0.34
N GLY A 266 -19.98 -1.00 0.68
CA GLY A 266 -18.52 -0.88 0.52
C GLY A 266 -17.92 -1.93 -0.41
N LEU A 267 -18.37 -3.19 -0.32
CA LEU A 267 -17.95 -4.26 -1.25
C LEU A 267 -18.42 -3.98 -2.68
N ARG A 268 -19.69 -3.60 -2.85
CA ARG A 268 -20.26 -3.23 -4.16
C ARG A 268 -19.52 -2.04 -4.77
N ARG A 269 -19.22 -1.04 -3.95
CA ARG A 269 -18.47 0.15 -4.35
C ARG A 269 -17.05 -0.20 -4.77
N SER A 270 -16.35 -1.01 -3.99
CA SER A 270 -15.02 -1.53 -4.31
C SER A 270 -15.01 -2.23 -5.67
N TRP A 271 -16.01 -3.09 -5.91
CA TRP A 271 -16.17 -3.80 -7.18
C TRP A 271 -16.35 -2.85 -8.37
N GLN A 272 -17.21 -1.84 -8.21
CA GLN A 272 -17.45 -0.81 -9.22
C GLN A 272 -16.17 -0.04 -9.53
N LEU A 273 -15.43 0.41 -8.51
CA LEU A 273 -14.19 1.18 -8.67
C LEU A 273 -13.10 0.37 -9.39
N THR A 274 -12.93 -0.90 -9.05
CA THR A 274 -11.85 -1.75 -9.59
C THR A 274 -12.14 -2.34 -10.97
N ARG A 275 -13.40 -2.31 -11.46
CA ARG A 275 -13.82 -2.96 -12.73
C ARG A 275 -12.97 -2.64 -13.96
N ALA A 276 -12.61 -1.38 -14.15
CA ALA A 276 -11.92 -0.91 -15.36
C ALA A 276 -10.39 -0.89 -15.23
N ASN A 277 -9.85 -1.06 -14.02
CA ASN A 277 -8.42 -0.86 -13.73
C ASN A 277 -7.74 -2.11 -13.16
N TRP A 278 -8.35 -3.29 -13.35
CA TRP A 278 -7.92 -4.53 -12.67
C TRP A 278 -6.45 -4.87 -12.89
N TRP A 279 -5.96 -4.83 -14.15
CA TRP A 279 -4.57 -5.13 -14.47
C TRP A 279 -3.57 -4.15 -13.85
N ARG A 280 -3.93 -2.87 -13.81
CA ARG A 280 -3.09 -1.85 -13.17
C ARG A 280 -3.02 -2.06 -11.67
N ILE A 281 -4.15 -2.34 -11.02
CA ILE A 281 -4.18 -2.60 -9.57
C ILE A 281 -3.41 -3.88 -9.25
N LEU A 282 -3.58 -4.94 -10.05
CA LEU A 282 -2.83 -6.18 -9.92
C LEU A 282 -1.32 -5.91 -10.02
N GLY A 283 -0.87 -5.21 -11.06
CA GLY A 283 0.55 -4.90 -11.27
C GLY A 283 1.16 -4.11 -10.12
N ILE A 284 0.48 -3.06 -9.65
CA ILE A 284 0.93 -2.26 -8.50
C ILE A 284 0.99 -3.12 -7.24
N THR A 285 -0.05 -3.90 -6.98
CA THR A 285 -0.15 -4.77 -5.80
C THR A 285 0.92 -5.85 -5.81
N LEU A 286 1.20 -6.45 -6.97
CA LEU A 286 2.24 -7.46 -7.13
C LEU A 286 3.63 -6.86 -6.87
N VAL A 287 3.95 -5.71 -7.48
CA VAL A 287 5.24 -5.04 -7.28
C VAL A 287 5.43 -4.64 -5.81
N VAL A 288 4.39 -4.10 -5.18
CA VAL A 288 4.42 -3.73 -3.76
C VAL A 288 4.56 -4.96 -2.87
N GLY A 289 3.84 -6.04 -3.18
CA GLY A 289 3.94 -7.30 -2.45
C GLY A 289 5.34 -7.91 -2.52
N ILE A 290 5.94 -7.94 -3.72
CA ILE A 290 7.33 -8.39 -3.92
C ILE A 290 8.30 -7.49 -3.15
N MET A 291 8.16 -6.17 -3.25
CA MET A 291 9.04 -5.22 -2.57
C MET A 291 8.98 -5.36 -1.05
N VAL A 292 7.77 -5.42 -0.48
CA VAL A 292 7.59 -5.66 0.96
C VAL A 292 8.15 -7.02 1.35
N GLY A 293 7.89 -8.06 0.56
CA GLY A 293 8.43 -9.40 0.80
C GLY A 293 9.96 -9.43 0.83
N VAL A 294 10.62 -8.83 -0.17
CA VAL A 294 12.08 -8.75 -0.25
C VAL A 294 12.64 -7.96 0.93
N VAL A 295 12.07 -6.79 1.25
CA VAL A 295 12.52 -5.98 2.40
C VAL A 295 12.33 -6.76 3.71
N SER A 296 11.20 -7.43 3.88
CA SER A 296 10.96 -8.28 5.04
C SER A 296 11.97 -9.42 5.13
N GLN A 297 12.32 -10.09 4.03
CA GLN A 297 13.34 -11.13 4.04
C GLN A 297 14.72 -10.58 4.40
N VAL A 298 15.14 -9.44 3.83
CA VAL A 298 16.42 -8.79 4.17
C VAL A 298 16.50 -8.47 5.67
N VAL A 299 15.40 -8.00 6.26
CA VAL A 299 15.33 -7.71 7.70
C VAL A 299 15.27 -8.99 8.54
N MET A 300 14.56 -10.02 8.09
CA MET A 300 14.34 -11.25 8.85
C MET A 300 15.51 -12.24 8.79
N ILE A 301 16.32 -12.25 7.73
CA ILE A 301 17.51 -13.12 7.62
C ILE A 301 18.39 -13.01 8.88
N PRO A 302 18.89 -11.84 9.31
CA PRO A 302 19.71 -11.76 10.52
C PRO A 302 18.94 -12.20 11.76
N VAL A 303 17.65 -11.89 11.85
CA VAL A 303 16.79 -12.30 12.96
C VAL A 303 16.69 -13.83 13.06
N THR A 304 16.56 -14.52 11.93
CA THR A 304 16.48 -16.00 11.87
C THR A 304 17.82 -16.68 12.17
N LEU A 305 18.94 -16.00 11.97
CA LEU A 305 20.28 -16.51 12.27
C LEU A 305 20.68 -16.27 13.74
N LEU A 306 20.06 -15.31 14.43
CA LEU A 306 20.34 -15.06 15.85
C LEU A 306 20.12 -16.29 16.75
N PRO A 307 19.00 -17.05 16.66
CA PRO A 307 18.78 -18.23 17.49
C PRO A 307 19.92 -19.27 17.48
N PRO A 308 20.35 -19.83 16.33
CA PRO A 308 21.40 -20.83 16.31
C PRO A 308 22.76 -20.27 16.75
N LEU A 309 23.06 -19.01 16.42
CA LEU A 309 24.31 -18.36 16.83
C LEU A 309 24.38 -18.17 18.35
N LEU A 310 23.29 -17.69 18.96
CA LEU A 310 23.21 -17.51 20.41
C LEU A 310 23.20 -18.85 21.16
N ALA A 311 22.50 -19.86 20.63
CA ALA A 311 22.54 -21.21 21.18
C ALA A 311 23.96 -21.80 21.19
N GLY A 312 24.71 -21.62 20.10
CA GLY A 312 26.07 -22.14 19.97
C GLY A 312 27.11 -21.46 20.87
N VAL A 313 26.91 -20.20 21.28
CA VAL A 313 27.87 -19.45 22.12
C VAL A 313 27.48 -19.38 23.60
N VAL A 314 26.19 -19.33 23.93
CA VAL A 314 25.71 -19.13 25.31
C VAL A 314 25.49 -20.45 26.04
N SER A 315 25.12 -21.53 25.32
CA SER A 315 24.87 -22.84 25.92
C SER A 315 25.62 -23.98 25.21
N PRO A 316 26.96 -23.95 25.11
CA PRO A 316 27.69 -25.11 24.62
C PRO A 316 27.44 -26.37 25.48
N HIS A 317 27.24 -26.21 26.81
CA HIS A 317 27.11 -27.28 27.81
C HIS A 317 25.98 -27.03 28.84
N GLY A 318 25.01 -26.15 28.54
CA GLY A 318 23.91 -25.84 29.48
C GLY A 318 22.90 -26.98 29.59
N GLY A 319 22.32 -27.18 30.78
CA GLY A 319 21.23 -28.14 31.01
C GLY A 319 19.94 -27.77 30.28
N SER A 320 18.95 -28.68 30.29
CA SER A 320 17.66 -28.51 29.61
C SER A 320 16.93 -27.21 30.00
N GLU A 321 16.99 -26.82 31.27
CA GLU A 321 16.39 -25.56 31.76
C GLU A 321 17.03 -24.31 31.13
N GLN A 322 18.36 -24.30 30.96
CA GLN A 322 19.10 -23.20 30.36
C GLN A 322 18.78 -23.06 28.87
N ALA A 323 18.60 -24.19 28.18
CA ALA A 323 18.20 -24.25 26.78
C ALA A 323 16.78 -23.71 26.57
N VAL A 324 15.84 -24.07 27.45
CA VAL A 324 14.46 -23.54 27.43
C VAL A 324 14.44 -22.04 27.70
N ALA A 325 15.17 -21.55 28.71
CA ALA A 325 15.24 -20.12 29.01
C ALA A 325 15.82 -19.31 27.83
N LEU A 326 16.87 -19.83 27.19
CA LEU A 326 17.46 -19.20 26.01
C LEU A 326 16.50 -19.22 24.82
N ALA A 327 15.81 -20.33 24.56
CA ALA A 327 14.81 -20.45 23.50
C ALA A 327 13.66 -19.45 23.67
N VAL A 328 13.17 -19.27 24.90
CA VAL A 328 12.13 -18.28 25.21
C VAL A 328 12.65 -16.85 24.98
N ALA A 329 13.83 -16.51 25.49
CA ALA A 329 14.42 -15.18 25.33
C ALA A 329 14.64 -14.83 23.84
N VAL A 330 15.22 -15.75 23.08
CA VAL A 330 15.44 -15.62 21.64
C VAL A 330 14.12 -15.55 20.87
N GLY A 331 13.12 -16.34 21.27
CA GLY A 331 11.79 -16.33 20.69
C GLY A 331 11.10 -14.97 20.88
N ILE A 332 11.21 -14.36 22.07
CA ILE A 332 10.69 -13.02 22.34
C ILE A 332 11.39 -11.97 21.46
N ILE A 333 12.72 -12.00 21.39
CA ILE A 333 13.49 -11.07 20.54
C ILE A 333 13.07 -11.21 19.07
N THR A 334 12.96 -12.45 18.58
CA THR A 334 12.54 -12.76 17.22
C THR A 334 11.12 -12.24 16.93
N ALA A 335 10.19 -12.45 17.87
CA ALA A 335 8.82 -11.98 17.76
C ALA A 335 8.73 -10.45 17.73
N VAL A 336 9.50 -9.76 18.57
CA VAL A 336 9.55 -8.29 18.60
C VAL A 336 10.13 -7.73 17.30
N LEU A 337 11.27 -8.25 16.84
CA LEU A 337 11.90 -7.81 15.59
C LEU A 337 10.99 -8.09 14.38
N GLY A 338 10.35 -9.27 14.35
CA GLY A 338 9.36 -9.61 13.33
C GLY A 338 8.13 -8.71 13.36
N ALA A 339 7.62 -8.35 14.54
CA ALA A 339 6.50 -7.41 14.67
C ALA A 339 6.87 -6.02 14.14
N LEU A 340 8.06 -5.52 14.47
CA LEU A 340 8.56 -4.23 14.00
C LEU A 340 8.74 -4.22 12.48
N ALA A 341 9.39 -5.24 11.92
CA ALA A 341 9.58 -5.37 10.47
C ALA A 341 8.24 -5.47 9.73
N GLY A 342 7.35 -6.32 10.23
CA GLY A 342 6.00 -6.48 9.69
C GLY A 342 5.18 -5.20 9.78
N ALA A 343 5.34 -4.40 10.85
CA ALA A 343 4.56 -3.18 11.04
C ALA A 343 4.90 -2.14 9.98
N VAL A 344 6.17 -2.03 9.58
CA VAL A 344 6.60 -1.13 8.50
C VAL A 344 6.02 -1.59 7.17
N GLY A 345 6.13 -2.89 6.85
CA GLY A 345 5.56 -3.47 5.62
C GLY A 345 4.05 -3.29 5.53
N TYR A 346 3.36 -3.51 6.64
CA TYR A 346 1.91 -3.36 6.74
C TYR A 346 1.46 -1.89 6.61
N ALA A 347 2.13 -0.95 7.28
CA ALA A 347 1.88 0.48 7.11
C ALA A 347 2.06 0.94 5.66
N PHE A 348 3.09 0.41 4.99
CA PHE A 348 3.36 0.69 3.59
C PHE A 348 2.27 0.14 2.67
N GLN A 349 1.97 -1.15 2.78
CA GLN A 349 0.95 -1.81 1.97
C GLN A 349 -0.42 -1.13 2.13
N THR A 350 -0.84 -0.82 3.35
CA THR A 350 -2.12 -0.17 3.61
C THR A 350 -2.19 1.26 3.09
N SER A 351 -1.08 2.01 3.15
CA SER A 351 -0.97 3.34 2.53
C SER A 351 -1.15 3.28 1.01
N VAL A 352 -0.48 2.31 0.35
CA VAL A 352 -0.66 2.09 -1.10
C VAL A 352 -2.12 1.80 -1.42
N MET A 353 -2.81 0.98 -0.63
CA MET A 353 -4.22 0.66 -0.89
C MET A 353 -5.16 1.82 -0.74
N ALA A 354 -4.95 2.65 0.26
CA ALA A 354 -5.70 3.88 0.41
C ALA A 354 -5.42 4.85 -0.75
N LEU A 355 -4.19 4.94 -1.24
CA LEU A 355 -3.86 5.80 -2.40
C LEU A 355 -4.43 5.26 -3.71
N ILE A 356 -4.44 3.94 -3.93
CA ILE A 356 -5.13 3.32 -5.07
C ILE A 356 -6.62 3.66 -5.02
N TYR A 357 -7.24 3.58 -3.85
CA TYR A 357 -8.64 3.98 -3.71
C TYR A 357 -8.87 5.45 -4.09
N MET A 358 -8.02 6.36 -3.60
CA MET A 358 -8.13 7.79 -3.93
C MET A 358 -7.90 8.03 -5.43
N ASP A 359 -6.93 7.36 -6.06
CA ASP A 359 -6.72 7.39 -7.51
C ASP A 359 -7.96 6.93 -8.29
N LEU A 360 -8.58 5.81 -7.89
CA LEU A 360 -9.77 5.29 -8.55
C LEU A 360 -10.94 6.27 -8.46
N ARG A 361 -11.11 6.95 -7.32
CA ARG A 361 -12.15 7.98 -7.16
C ARG A 361 -11.83 9.26 -7.92
N MET A 362 -10.56 9.67 -8.02
CA MET A 362 -10.18 10.79 -8.89
C MET A 362 -10.51 10.47 -10.35
N ARG A 363 -10.23 9.24 -10.81
CA ARG A 363 -10.52 8.81 -12.19
C ARG A 363 -12.01 8.65 -12.50
N LYS A 364 -12.82 8.22 -11.53
CA LYS A 364 -14.24 7.88 -11.77
C LYS A 364 -15.23 8.94 -11.32
N ASP A 365 -14.97 9.58 -10.18
CA ASP A 365 -15.91 10.49 -9.55
C ASP A 365 -15.47 11.97 -9.65
N GLY A 366 -14.28 12.26 -10.18
CA GLY A 366 -13.72 13.61 -10.18
C GLY A 366 -13.38 14.11 -8.77
N LEU A 367 -12.93 13.20 -7.89
CA LEU A 367 -12.58 13.53 -6.51
C LEU A 367 -11.49 14.61 -6.40
N ASP A 368 -10.62 14.73 -7.39
CA ASP A 368 -9.59 15.77 -7.47
C ASP A 368 -10.18 17.19 -7.42
N ILE A 369 -11.26 17.45 -8.16
CA ILE A 369 -11.96 18.74 -8.18
C ILE A 369 -12.51 19.08 -6.80
N SER A 370 -13.06 18.10 -6.10
CA SER A 370 -13.57 18.31 -4.75
C SER A 370 -12.48 18.61 -3.72
N LEU A 371 -11.35 17.93 -3.84
CA LEU A 371 -10.20 18.14 -2.96
C LEU A 371 -9.58 19.52 -3.21
N LEU A 372 -9.54 19.98 -4.47
CA LEU A 372 -9.14 21.34 -4.83
C LEU A 372 -10.07 22.38 -4.19
N ARG A 373 -11.39 22.21 -4.32
CA ARG A 373 -12.37 23.13 -3.70
C ARG A 373 -12.26 23.12 -2.16
N MET A 374 -12.03 21.96 -1.55
CA MET A 374 -11.83 21.85 -0.10
C MET A 374 -10.54 22.55 0.35
N LEU A 375 -9.48 22.48 -0.46
CA LEU A 375 -8.23 23.21 -0.21
C LEU A 375 -8.45 24.73 -0.29
N GLU A 376 -9.16 25.21 -1.31
CA GLU A 376 -9.43 26.65 -1.53
C GLU A 376 -10.35 27.24 -0.46
N SER A 377 -11.40 26.51 -0.08
CA SER A 377 -12.37 26.96 0.92
C SER A 377 -11.93 26.76 2.37
N GLY A 378 -10.93 25.91 2.62
CA GLY A 378 -10.55 25.49 3.97
C GLY A 378 -11.62 24.67 4.70
N ALA A 379 -12.61 24.13 3.99
CA ALA A 379 -13.74 23.43 4.58
C ALA A 379 -13.33 22.15 5.33
N ASP A 380 -14.02 21.89 6.45
CA ASP A 380 -13.88 20.71 7.32
C ASP A 380 -12.41 20.36 7.64
N PRO A 381 -11.63 21.24 8.30
CA PRO A 381 -10.20 21.03 8.54
C PRO A 381 -9.91 19.78 9.39
N ASP A 382 -10.84 19.42 10.28
CA ASP A 382 -10.68 18.31 11.22
C ASP A 382 -11.25 16.98 10.71
N GLY A 383 -12.01 16.98 9.61
CA GLY A 383 -12.60 15.77 9.05
C GLY A 383 -11.70 14.97 8.12
N ILE A 384 -12.34 14.08 7.37
CA ILE A 384 -11.72 13.17 6.41
C ILE A 384 -11.95 13.72 5.00
N PRO A 385 -10.90 14.14 4.27
CA PRO A 385 -11.05 14.60 2.89
C PRO A 385 -11.69 13.53 1.99
N GLY A 386 -12.62 13.96 1.13
CA GLY A 386 -13.35 13.07 0.22
C GLY A 386 -14.61 12.42 0.80
N ARG A 387 -14.96 12.73 2.06
CA ARG A 387 -16.26 12.42 2.67
C ARG A 387 -17.37 13.21 1.97
N GLY A 388 -18.56 12.62 1.83
CA GLY A 388 -19.77 13.32 1.39
C GLY A 388 -19.89 13.58 -0.12
N HIS A 389 -18.85 13.34 -0.92
CA HIS A 389 -19.01 13.20 -2.37
C HIS A 389 -19.65 11.86 -2.66
N ALA A 390 -20.99 11.83 -2.65
CA ALA A 390 -21.71 10.72 -3.24
C ALA A 390 -21.26 10.60 -4.69
N ALA A 391 -20.80 9.42 -5.10
CA ALA A 391 -20.79 9.08 -6.52
C ALA A 391 -22.19 9.41 -7.04
N ALA A 392 -22.30 10.33 -8.00
CA ALA A 392 -23.57 10.66 -8.61
C ALA A 392 -24.26 9.33 -8.94
N ARG A 393 -25.35 9.01 -8.22
CA ARG A 393 -26.01 7.72 -8.37
C ARG A 393 -26.47 7.65 -9.82
N ALA A 394 -25.83 6.79 -10.60
CA ALA A 394 -26.34 6.40 -11.89
C ALA A 394 -27.63 5.59 -11.62
N GLY A 395 -28.76 6.29 -11.64
CA GLY A 395 -30.10 5.74 -11.48
C GLY A 395 -30.56 5.60 -10.03
N TRP A 396 -31.78 6.10 -9.78
CA TRP A 396 -32.62 5.85 -8.59
C TRP A 396 -32.21 6.62 -7.31
N ASP A 397 -32.52 7.92 -7.30
CA ASP A 397 -33.42 8.51 -6.28
C ASP A 397 -33.61 10.00 -6.55
N THR A 398 -34.88 10.38 -6.67
CA THR A 398 -35.38 11.75 -6.69
C THR A 398 -35.41 12.34 -5.29
N GLY A 399 -34.88 13.55 -5.13
CA GLY A 399 -35.30 14.50 -4.08
C GLY A 399 -34.58 14.36 -2.74
N GLY A 400 -33.67 15.30 -2.46
CA GLY A 400 -33.08 15.42 -1.13
C GLY A 400 -31.90 16.40 -1.07
N TRP A 401 -32.09 17.63 -1.54
CA TRP A 401 -31.16 18.71 -1.25
C TRP A 401 -31.28 19.07 0.23
N ASN A 402 -30.43 18.48 1.07
CA ASN A 402 -30.25 18.94 2.44
C ASN A 402 -29.39 20.21 2.41
N GLN A 403 -30.03 21.37 2.21
CA GLN A 403 -29.40 22.67 2.38
C GLN A 403 -29.43 23.03 3.87
N GLY A 404 -28.24 23.16 4.49
CA GLY A 404 -28.12 23.84 5.78
C GLY A 404 -28.53 25.32 5.66
N PRO A 405 -28.91 25.97 6.77
CA PRO A 405 -29.54 27.28 6.74
C PRO A 405 -28.52 28.37 6.35
N GLY A 406 -28.59 28.83 5.10
CA GLY A 406 -27.96 30.07 4.65
C GLY A 406 -28.82 31.30 4.98
N PRO A 407 -28.24 32.51 5.07
CA PRO A 407 -28.92 33.70 5.53
C PRO A 407 -29.94 34.19 4.50
N GLY A 408 -31.12 34.60 4.98
CA GLY A 408 -32.25 34.99 4.15
C GLY A 408 -31.98 36.19 3.21
N PRO A 409 -32.68 36.25 2.07
CA PRO A 409 -32.52 37.34 1.11
C PRO A 409 -33.13 38.63 1.65
N GLY A 410 -32.31 39.70 1.73
CA GLY A 410 -32.79 41.05 1.98
C GLY A 410 -33.65 41.57 0.82
N PRO A 411 -34.66 42.41 1.09
CA PRO A 411 -35.52 42.93 0.03
C PRO A 411 -34.79 43.98 -0.82
N ALA A 412 -34.81 43.75 -2.14
CA ALA A 412 -34.49 44.78 -3.12
C ALA A 412 -35.65 45.79 -3.17
N ALA A 413 -35.42 47.00 -2.66
CA ALA A 413 -36.35 48.12 -2.78
C ALA A 413 -35.80 49.14 -3.78
N GLY A 414 -36.33 49.10 -5.00
CA GLY A 414 -35.96 50.00 -6.09
C GLY A 414 -37.04 50.00 -7.16
N ALA A 415 -38.23 50.48 -6.81
CA ALA A 415 -39.29 50.79 -7.77
C ALA A 415 -40.12 51.96 -7.24
N TRP A 416 -39.87 53.15 -7.76
CA TRP A 416 -40.78 54.29 -7.65
C TRP A 416 -41.96 54.09 -8.60
N PRO A 417 -43.15 54.58 -8.23
CA PRO A 417 -43.93 55.29 -9.23
C PRO A 417 -44.49 56.63 -8.74
N HIS A 418 -44.64 57.51 -9.73
CA HIS A 418 -45.16 58.86 -9.72
C HIS A 418 -46.61 58.99 -9.21
N GLY A 419 -46.93 60.19 -8.70
CA GLY A 419 -48.10 60.92 -9.22
C GLY A 419 -49.24 61.22 -8.24
N ARG A 420 -49.30 62.51 -7.88
CA ARG A 420 -50.37 63.30 -7.23
C ARG A 420 -50.44 63.27 -5.71
#